data_AF-A0A5M9UF13-F1
#
_entry.id   AF-A0A5M9UF13-F1
#
_cell.length_a   1.000
_cell.length_b   1.000
_cell.length_c   1.000
_cell.angle_alpha   90.00
_cell.angle_beta   90.00
_cell.angle_gamma   90.00
#
_symmetry.space_group_name_H-M   'P 1'
#
loop_
_entity.id
_entity.type
_entity.pdbx_description
1 polymer ?
#
loop_
_entity_poly.entity_id
_entity_poly.type
_entity_poly.pdbx_seq_one_letter_code
_entity_poly.pdbx_strand_id
1 'polypeptide(L)'
;MQTGLILWFLFINVVGYLVMSDDKRRAQQRRDRTPERTLFLLAFIGGSLGVWIAMYRKRHKTKHPSFTIGIPLLLFLNAVIYGYFIQ
;
A
#
# COMPACT_ATOMS: atom_id res chain seq x y z
N MET A 1 4.92 2.62 -24.21
CA MET A 1 4.50 1.54 -23.27
C MET A 1 4.72 1.94 -21.80
N GLN A 2 5.80 2.67 -21.47
CA GLN A 2 6.11 3.13 -20.10
C GLN A 2 5.03 4.03 -19.46
N THR A 3 4.38 4.91 -20.23
CA THR A 3 3.35 5.84 -19.70
C THR A 3 2.15 5.11 -19.08
N GLY A 4 1.73 3.98 -19.67
CA GLY A 4 0.63 3.17 -19.13
C GLY A 4 0.97 2.53 -17.79
N LEU A 5 2.21 2.05 -17.62
CA LEU A 5 2.71 1.49 -16.37
C LEU A 5 2.78 2.56 -15.27
N ILE A 6 3.23 3.78 -15.60
CA ILE A 6 3.30 4.89 -14.63
C ILE A 6 1.90 5.29 -14.18
N LEU A 7 0.94 5.40 -15.10
CA LEU A 7 -0.46 5.71 -14.78
C LEU A 7 -1.09 4.62 -13.91
N TRP A 8 -0.86 3.35 -14.25
CA TRP A 8 -1.30 2.21 -13.43
C TRP A 8 -0.71 2.25 -12.03
N PHE A 9 0.61 2.51 -11.92
CA PHE A 9 1.29 2.62 -10.64
C PHE A 9 0.73 3.77 -9.79
N LEU A 10 0.51 4.93 -10.39
CA LEU A 10 -0.08 6.06 -9.68
C LEU A 10 -1.48 5.72 -9.17
N PHE A 11 -2.29 5.08 -10.02
CA PHE A 11 -3.65 4.67 -9.68
C PHE A 11 -3.68 3.65 -8.54
N ILE A 12 -2.89 2.57 -8.61
CA ILE A 12 -2.88 1.53 -7.57
C ILE A 12 -2.34 2.07 -6.23
N ASN A 13 -1.42 3.03 -6.24
CA ASN A 13 -0.95 3.69 -5.02
C ASN A 13 -2.03 4.58 -4.40
N VAL A 14 -2.79 5.32 -5.20
CA VAL A 14 -3.94 6.09 -4.69
C VAL A 14 -4.98 5.15 -4.09
N VAL A 15 -5.30 4.04 -4.75
CA VAL A 15 -6.24 3.04 -4.22
C VAL A 15 -5.72 2.45 -2.91
N GLY A 16 -4.44 2.04 -2.85
CA GLY A 16 -3.82 1.54 -1.62
C GLY A 16 -3.87 2.53 -0.46
N TYR A 17 -3.63 3.81 -0.74
CA TYR A 17 -3.74 4.89 0.25
C TYR A 17 -5.18 5.07 0.76
N LEU A 18 -6.17 5.04 -0.15
CA LEU A 18 -7.59 5.20 0.18
C LEU A 18 -8.09 4.03 1.02
N VAL A 19 -7.76 2.79 0.66
CA VAL A 19 -8.17 1.59 1.41
C VAL A 19 -7.59 1.61 2.82
N MET A 20 -6.31 1.96 2.98
CA MET A 20 -5.68 2.09 4.30
C MET A 20 -6.27 3.25 5.12
N SER A 21 -6.66 4.34 4.45
CA SER A 21 -7.34 5.47 5.10
C SER A 21 -8.76 5.12 5.54
N ASP A 22 -9.47 4.33 4.73
CA ASP A 22 -10.81 3.83 5.03
C ASP A 22 -10.78 2.82 6.16
N ASP A 23 -9.75 1.97 6.23
CA ASP A 23 -9.52 1.05 7.35
C ASP A 23 -9.46 1.80 8.69
N LYS A 24 -8.74 2.93 8.74
CA LYS A 24 -8.72 3.78 9.94
C LYS A 24 -10.10 4.37 10.25
N ARG A 25 -10.86 4.81 9.24
CA ARG A 25 -12.22 5.35 9.45
C ARG A 25 -13.15 4.28 10.01
N ARG A 26 -13.10 3.06 9.48
CA ARG A 26 -13.87 1.91 9.98
C ARG A 26 -13.49 1.57 11.42
N ALA A 27 -12.19 1.59 11.74
CA ALA A 27 -11.71 1.38 13.09
C ALA A 27 -12.23 2.44 14.08
N GLN A 28 -12.37 3.69 13.65
CA GLN A 28 -12.97 4.77 14.45
C GLN A 28 -14.48 4.61 14.62
N GLN A 29 -15.17 4.12 13.58
CA GLN A 29 -16.62 3.90 13.59
C GLN A 29 -17.05 2.57 14.22
N ARG A 30 -16.11 1.79 14.81
CA ARG A 30 -16.33 0.43 15.33
C ARG A 30 -17.00 -0.52 14.30
N ARG A 31 -16.77 -0.30 13.01
CA ARG A 31 -17.19 -1.22 11.94
C ARG A 31 -16.14 -2.30 11.73
N ASP A 32 -16.51 -3.32 10.95
CA ASP A 32 -15.59 -4.37 10.53
C ASP A 32 -14.33 -3.79 9.90
N ARG A 33 -13.19 -4.25 10.42
CA ARG A 33 -11.86 -3.86 9.96
C ARG A 33 -11.55 -4.53 8.62
N THR A 34 -10.80 -3.85 7.77
CA THR A 34 -10.34 -4.43 6.51
C THR A 34 -9.36 -5.56 6.83
N PRO A 35 -9.53 -6.76 6.25
CA PRO A 35 -8.60 -7.85 6.48
C PRO A 35 -7.21 -7.48 5.99
N GLU A 36 -6.21 -7.84 6.78
CA GLU A 36 -4.80 -7.48 6.55
C GLU A 36 -4.31 -7.99 5.19
N ARG A 37 -4.82 -9.16 4.79
CA ARG A 37 -4.55 -9.76 3.48
C ARG A 37 -4.89 -8.83 2.32
N THR A 38 -5.97 -8.05 2.40
CA THR A 38 -6.35 -7.11 1.32
C THR A 38 -5.32 -5.98 1.19
N LEU A 39 -4.84 -5.44 2.31
CA LEU A 39 -3.81 -4.40 2.31
C LEU A 39 -2.47 -4.95 1.78
N PHE A 40 -2.11 -6.18 2.15
CA PHE A 40 -0.93 -6.86 1.60
C PHE A 40 -1.06 -7.16 0.11
N LEU A 41 -2.23 -7.61 -0.35
CA LEU A 41 -2.49 -7.84 -1.78
C LEU A 41 -2.39 -6.54 -2.58
N LEU A 42 -3.00 -5.45 -2.09
CA LEU A 42 -2.86 -4.12 -2.71
C LEU A 42 -1.41 -3.67 -2.77
N ALA A 43 -0.65 -3.88 -1.67
CA ALA A 43 0.76 -3.56 -1.63
C ALA A 43 1.58 -4.43 -2.62
N PHE A 44 1.23 -5.71 -2.76
CA PHE A 44 1.88 -6.66 -3.67
C PHE A 44 1.63 -6.32 -5.14
N ILE A 45 0.41 -5.94 -5.51
CA ILE A 45 0.02 -5.60 -6.90
C ILE A 45 0.68 -4.30 -7.40
N GLY A 46 1.15 -3.43 -6.49
CA GLY A 46 1.85 -2.19 -6.83
C GLY A 46 1.52 -0.99 -5.95
N GLY A 47 0.56 -1.13 -5.03
CA GLY A 47 0.11 -0.05 -4.13
C GLY A 47 0.93 0.10 -2.86
N SER A 48 2.10 -0.55 -2.76
CA SER A 48 2.91 -0.62 -1.53
C SER A 48 3.32 0.76 -1.03
N LEU A 49 3.66 1.68 -1.94
CA LEU A 49 4.06 3.05 -1.63
C LEU A 49 2.90 3.85 -1.01
N GLY A 50 1.71 3.75 -1.59
CA GLY A 50 0.49 4.39 -1.10
C GLY A 50 0.01 3.85 0.24
N VAL A 51 0.06 2.53 0.43
CA VAL A 51 -0.23 1.88 1.71
C VAL A 51 0.79 2.32 2.77
N TRP A 52 2.08 2.37 2.43
CA TRP A 52 3.14 2.80 3.34
C TRP A 52 2.96 4.26 3.78
N ILE A 53 2.72 5.17 2.84
CA ILE A 53 2.44 6.58 3.14
C ILE A 53 1.19 6.71 4.03
N ALA A 54 0.11 6.01 3.71
CA ALA A 54 -1.11 6.03 4.52
C ALA A 54 -0.86 5.51 5.94
N MET A 55 -0.11 4.42 6.08
CA MET A 55 0.24 3.81 7.36
C MET A 55 0.96 4.80 8.28
N TYR A 56 2.01 5.47 7.79
CA TYR A 56 2.77 6.46 8.55
C TYR A 56 1.96 7.73 8.81
N ARG A 57 1.28 8.27 7.80
CA ARG A 57 0.49 9.51 7.92
C ARG A 57 -0.67 9.36 8.90
N LYS A 58 -1.33 8.19 8.89
CA LYS A 58 -2.45 7.91 9.79
C LYS A 58 -2.00 7.28 11.11
N ARG A 59 -0.70 6.97 11.26
CA ARG A 59 -0.12 6.20 12.39
C ARG A 59 -0.97 4.97 12.73
N HIS A 60 -1.50 4.33 11.70
CA HIS A 60 -2.42 3.20 11.82
C HIS A 60 -1.66 1.93 11.47
N LYS A 61 -1.69 0.92 12.35
CA LYS A 61 -0.96 -0.35 12.22
C LYS A 61 0.58 -0.27 12.11
N THR A 62 1.20 0.82 12.57
CA THR A 62 2.67 0.95 12.64
C THR A 62 3.34 0.10 13.73
N LYS A 63 2.57 -0.47 14.66
CA LYS A 63 3.07 -1.37 15.72
C LYS A 63 2.98 -2.85 15.34
N HIS A 64 2.37 -3.20 14.20
CA HIS A 64 2.29 -4.59 13.77
C HIS A 64 3.55 -4.96 12.97
N PRO A 65 4.38 -5.90 13.44
CA PRO A 65 5.64 -6.25 12.79
C PRO A 65 5.42 -6.75 11.36
N SER A 66 4.31 -7.43 11.10
CA SER A 66 3.91 -7.84 9.75
C SER A 66 3.84 -6.64 8.79
N PHE A 67 3.20 -5.54 9.19
CA PHE A 67 3.07 -4.34 8.36
C PHE A 67 4.37 -3.53 8.29
N THR A 68 5.04 -3.36 9.42
CA THR A 68 6.29 -2.58 9.49
C THR A 68 7.43 -3.21 8.71
N ILE A 69 7.47 -4.54 8.58
CA ILE A 69 8.49 -5.25 7.79
C ILE A 69 7.98 -5.59 6.40
N GLY A 70 6.75 -6.10 6.31
CA GLY A 70 6.21 -6.61 5.04
C GLY A 70 5.89 -5.52 4.02
N ILE A 71 5.39 -4.35 4.43
CA ILE A 71 5.13 -3.24 3.50
C ILE A 71 6.42 -2.68 2.89
N PRO A 72 7.48 -2.34 3.66
CA PRO A 72 8.73 -1.89 3.05
C PRO A 72 9.44 -2.99 2.23
N LEU A 73 9.30 -4.27 2.60
CA LEU A 73 9.80 -5.37 1.76
C LEU A 73 9.11 -5.39 0.40
N LEU A 74 7.78 -5.27 0.38
CA LEU A 74 7.00 -5.19 -0.87
C LEU A 74 7.30 -3.91 -1.65
N LEU A 75 7.55 -2.80 -0.96
CA LEU A 75 7.95 -1.56 -1.59
C LEU A 75 9.31 -1.71 -2.28
N PHE A 76 10.28 -2.34 -1.62
CA PHE A 76 11.59 -2.62 -2.20
C PHE A 76 11.47 -3.52 -3.44
N LEU A 77 10.68 -4.60 -3.35
CA LEU A 77 10.43 -5.48 -4.49
C LEU A 77 9.81 -4.71 -5.68
N ASN A 78 8.81 -3.87 -5.42
CA ASN A 78 8.20 -3.03 -6.45
C ASN A 78 9.22 -2.06 -7.04
N ALA A 79 10.03 -1.39 -6.22
CA ALA A 79 11.05 -0.46 -6.69
C ALA A 79 12.07 -1.13 -7.62
N VAL A 80 12.51 -2.35 -7.29
CA VAL A 80 13.40 -3.15 -8.14
C VAL A 80 12.72 -3.46 -9.47
N ILE A 81 11.49 -4.00 -9.44
CA ILE A 81 10.73 -4.35 -10.65
C ILE A 81 10.54 -3.11 -11.54
N TYR A 82 10.07 -1.99 -10.99
CA TYR A 82 9.87 -0.76 -11.75
C TYR A 82 11.17 -0.17 -12.26
N GLY A 83 12.26 -0.26 -11.49
CA GLY A 83 13.60 0.13 -11.94
C GLY A 83 14.04 -0.64 -13.18
N TYR A 84 13.85 -1.96 -13.19
CA TYR A 84 14.13 -2.80 -14.36
C TYR A 84 13.26 -2.47 -15.58
N PHE A 85 12.00 -2.10 -15.39
CA PHE A 85 11.09 -1.74 -16.49
C PHE A 85 11.27 -0.32 -17.03
N ILE A 86 11.87 0.57 -16.24
CA ILE A 86 12.16 1.97 -16.63
C ILE A 86 13.47 2.07 -17.42
N GLN A 87 14.43 1.20 -17.13
CA GLN A 87 15.72 1.08 -17.85
C GLN A 87 15.52 0.61 -19.29
#